data_AF-A0A085UMK5-F1
#
_entry.id   AF-A0A085UMK5-F1
#
_cell.length_a   1.000
_cell.length_b   1.000
_cell.length_c   1.000
_cell.angle_alpha   90.00
_cell.angle_beta   90.00
_cell.angle_gamma   90.00
#
_symmetry.space_group_name_H-M   'P 1'
#
loop_
_entity.id
_entity.type
_entity.pdbx_description
1 polymer ?
#
loop_
_entity_poly.entity_id
_entity_poly.type
_entity_poly.pdbx_seq_one_letter_code
_entity_poly.pdbx_strand_id
1 'polypeptide(L)'
;MATDIPGAPPPIHHAPHAGMVERFPTGQVVYLAPLPLPTDLPAQDYGHAVGEVNDTYLDFGVGLPPVFAWQMGLGTPFWAIWFFGFFAPALAWLLTVLDGGGVEPATVFALQVMPEGLEIGGWGAAAVLAIYLFITFNHLDKYNEIVPTRFNRQRREVC
;
A
#
# COMPACT_ATOMS: atom_id res chain seq x y z
N MET A 1 3.91 28.44 47.37
CA MET A 1 2.65 27.68 47.38
C MET A 1 1.83 28.18 46.20
N ALA A 2 1.76 27.41 45.11
CA ALA A 2 1.01 27.79 43.92
C ALA A 2 -0.47 27.49 44.17
N THR A 3 -1.32 28.51 44.02
CA THR A 3 -2.78 28.41 44.07
C THR A 3 -3.29 27.77 42.79
N ASP A 4 -3.90 26.59 42.91
CA ASP A 4 -4.57 25.91 41.80
C ASP A 4 -5.83 26.69 41.38
N ILE A 5 -5.88 27.06 40.10
CA ILE A 5 -7.01 27.75 39.48
C ILE A 5 -7.98 26.68 38.96
N PRO A 6 -9.24 26.64 39.41
CA PRO A 6 -10.20 25.65 38.95
C PRO A 6 -10.54 25.90 37.46
N GLY A 7 -10.18 24.96 36.59
CA GLY A 7 -10.48 24.99 35.15
C GLY A 7 -9.29 25.19 34.21
N ALA A 8 -8.07 25.35 34.73
CA ALA A 8 -6.87 25.31 33.89
C ALA A 8 -6.53 23.85 33.53
N PRO A 9 -6.11 23.55 32.27
CA PRO A 9 -5.59 22.23 31.94
C PRO A 9 -4.38 21.93 32.84
N PRO A 10 -4.26 20.69 33.35
CA PRO A 10 -3.19 20.35 34.29
C PRO A 10 -1.82 20.65 33.67
N PRO A 11 -0.82 21.03 34.49
CA PRO A 11 0.54 21.26 34.02
C PRO A 11 1.01 20.07 33.16
N ILE A 12 1.73 20.32 32.07
CA ILE A 12 2.16 19.27 31.12
C ILE A 12 2.98 18.17 31.83
N HIS A 13 3.61 18.49 32.96
CA HIS A 13 4.35 17.55 33.82
C HIS A 13 3.46 16.65 34.72
N HIS A 14 2.15 16.86 34.72
CA HIS A 14 1.12 16.10 35.44
C HIS A 14 0.03 15.57 34.48
N ALA A 15 0.43 15.13 33.29
CA ALA A 15 -0.49 14.46 32.38
C ALA A 15 -0.86 13.06 32.94
N PRO A 16 -2.15 12.68 32.96
CA PRO A 16 -2.57 11.37 33.46
C PRO A 16 -2.00 10.24 32.61
N HIS A 17 -1.52 9.18 33.27
CA HIS A 17 -0.93 7.98 32.65
C HIS A 17 -1.61 6.69 33.15
N ALA A 18 -1.39 5.58 32.44
CA ALA A 18 -1.85 4.25 32.85
C ALA A 18 -1.47 3.94 34.30
N GLY A 19 -2.40 3.38 35.07
CA GLY A 19 -2.14 2.97 36.45
C GLY A 19 -1.94 4.13 37.43
N MET A 20 -2.06 5.39 36.98
CA MET A 20 -2.09 6.54 37.88
C MET A 20 -3.34 6.44 38.77
N VAL A 21 -3.17 6.70 40.06
CA VAL A 21 -4.26 6.72 41.04
C VAL A 21 -4.28 8.08 41.71
N GLU A 22 -5.33 8.86 41.45
CA GLU A 22 -5.57 10.13 42.10
C GLU A 22 -6.56 9.94 43.25
N ARG A 23 -6.09 10.17 44.48
CA ARG A 23 -6.94 10.11 45.68
C ARG A 23 -7.43 11.50 46.03
N PHE A 24 -8.72 11.59 46.33
CA PHE A 24 -9.38 12.78 46.84
C PHE A 24 -10.21 12.40 48.07
N PRO A 25 -10.61 13.35 48.94
CA PRO A 25 -11.18 13.04 50.25
C PRO A 25 -12.41 12.11 50.23
N THR A 26 -13.14 12.07 49.10
CA THR A 26 -14.35 11.27 48.92
C THR A 26 -14.15 10.02 48.06
N GLY A 27 -12.95 9.76 47.54
CA GLY A 27 -12.74 8.61 46.66
C GLY A 27 -11.38 8.57 45.96
N GLN A 28 -11.30 7.73 44.92
CA GLN A 28 -10.11 7.61 44.09
C GLN A 28 -10.50 7.47 42.61
N VAL A 29 -9.75 8.11 41.73
CA VAL A 29 -9.78 7.87 40.28
C VAL A 29 -8.61 6.98 39.93
N VAL A 30 -8.86 5.86 39.25
CA VAL A 30 -7.82 4.99 38.69
C VAL A 30 -7.88 5.12 37.17
N TYR A 31 -6.77 5.55 36.57
CA TYR A 31 -6.65 5.70 35.13
C TYR A 31 -6.29 4.35 34.50
N LEU A 32 -7.32 3.63 34.05
CA LEU A 32 -7.17 2.32 33.40
C LEU A 32 -6.96 2.50 31.91
N ALA A 33 -5.98 1.77 31.36
CA ALA A 33 -6.07 1.35 29.99
C ALA A 33 -6.70 -0.02 29.90
N PRO A 34 -7.60 -0.24 28.93
CA PRO A 34 -7.81 -1.60 28.50
C PRO A 34 -6.56 -2.06 27.74
N LEU A 35 -5.81 -2.98 28.34
CA LEU A 35 -4.98 -3.94 27.61
C LEU A 35 -5.86 -4.51 26.45
N PRO A 36 -5.34 -4.67 25.22
CA PRO A 36 -6.11 -5.34 24.17
C PRO A 36 -6.63 -6.68 24.69
N LEU A 37 -7.88 -7.02 24.35
CA LEU A 37 -8.48 -8.28 24.78
C LEU A 37 -7.53 -9.44 24.42
N PRO A 38 -7.25 -10.36 25.36
CA PRO A 38 -6.45 -11.54 25.07
C PRO A 38 -7.26 -12.46 24.16
N THR A 39 -7.15 -12.25 22.86
CA THR A 39 -7.85 -13.04 21.83
C THR A 39 -7.08 -14.30 21.45
N ASP A 40 -5.87 -14.52 22.00
CA ASP A 40 -4.92 -15.58 21.60
C ASP A 40 -4.59 -15.63 20.09
N LEU A 41 -5.03 -14.62 19.35
CA LEU A 41 -4.77 -14.45 17.94
C LEU A 41 -3.47 -13.67 17.76
N PRO A 42 -2.59 -14.08 16.82
CA PRO A 42 -1.40 -13.31 16.50
C PRO A 42 -1.81 -11.91 16.02
N ALA A 43 -1.03 -10.90 16.37
CA ALA A 43 -1.21 -9.56 15.82
C ALA A 43 -1.14 -9.64 14.28
N GLN A 44 -2.21 -9.22 13.60
CA GLN A 44 -2.31 -9.24 12.15
C GLN A 44 -2.57 -7.84 11.62
N ASP A 45 -1.71 -7.39 10.72
CA ASP A 45 -1.90 -6.17 9.93
C ASP A 45 -2.00 -6.55 8.45
N TYR A 46 -3.21 -6.90 8.02
CA TYR A 46 -3.50 -7.25 6.63
C TYR A 46 -3.34 -6.08 5.66
N GLY A 47 -3.44 -4.85 6.17
CA GLY A 47 -3.35 -3.63 5.37
C GLY A 47 -1.95 -3.06 5.26
N HIS A 48 -0.98 -3.62 6.00
CA HIS A 48 0.33 -3.01 6.24
C HIS A 48 0.20 -1.52 6.64
N ALA A 49 -0.85 -1.19 7.38
CA ALA A 49 -1.12 0.17 7.80
C ALA A 49 -0.18 0.63 8.93
N VAL A 50 0.44 -0.33 9.64
CA VAL A 50 1.43 -0.11 10.68
C VAL A 50 2.82 -0.30 10.07
N GLY A 51 3.65 0.74 10.17
CA GLY A 51 5.03 0.72 9.69
C GLY A 51 5.98 0.17 10.75
N GLU A 52 6.61 1.07 11.50
CA GLU A 52 7.52 0.72 12.59
C GLU A 52 6.79 0.74 13.94
N VAL A 53 7.07 -0.27 14.77
CA VAL A 53 6.62 -0.34 16.16
C VAL A 53 7.84 -0.46 17.06
N ASN A 54 8.04 0.51 17.93
CA ASN A 54 9.14 0.53 18.90
C ASN A 54 8.59 0.87 20.31
N ASP A 55 9.42 0.90 21.35
CA ASP A 55 9.03 1.21 22.74
C ASP A 55 8.57 2.65 22.99
N THR A 56 8.66 3.51 21.97
CA THR A 56 8.36 4.95 22.09
C THR A 56 7.26 5.42 21.15
N TYR A 57 7.14 4.84 19.97
CA TYR A 57 6.16 5.26 18.98
C TYR A 57 5.66 4.09 18.13
N LEU A 58 4.52 4.33 17.51
CA LEU A 58 3.97 3.50 16.45
C LEU A 58 3.63 4.38 15.25
N ASP A 59 4.16 4.01 14.09
CA ASP A 59 3.92 4.73 12.84
C ASP A 59 2.71 4.13 12.12
N PHE A 60 1.69 4.96 11.91
CA PHE A 60 0.48 4.61 11.17
C PHE A 60 0.45 5.29 9.80
N GLY A 61 -0.11 4.59 8.81
CA GLY A 61 -0.30 5.11 7.45
C GLY A 61 0.91 4.96 6.53
N VAL A 62 1.88 4.11 6.91
CA VAL A 62 3.14 3.89 6.16
C VAL A 62 3.01 2.80 5.08
N GLY A 63 1.78 2.44 4.73
CA GLY A 63 1.49 1.32 3.84
C GLY A 63 2.23 1.44 2.52
N LEU A 64 3.06 0.45 2.22
CA LEU A 64 3.67 0.28 0.91
C LEU A 64 2.57 0.14 -0.17
N PRO A 65 2.85 0.47 -1.43
CA PRO A 65 1.90 0.23 -2.51
C PRO A 65 1.46 -1.24 -2.48
N PRO A 66 0.15 -1.53 -2.57
CA PRO A 66 -0.33 -2.90 -2.45
C PRO A 66 0.34 -3.77 -3.51
N VAL A 67 0.67 -5.02 -3.17
CA VAL A 67 1.33 -5.98 -4.08
C VAL A 67 0.65 -6.03 -5.45
N PHE A 68 -0.67 -5.90 -5.47
CA PHE A 68 -1.48 -5.81 -6.68
C PHE A 68 -1.09 -4.62 -7.59
N ALA A 69 -0.80 -3.44 -7.04
CA ALA A 69 -0.37 -2.29 -7.83
C ALA A 69 0.96 -2.55 -8.54
N TRP A 70 1.91 -3.21 -7.88
CA TRP A 70 3.17 -3.62 -8.50
C TRP A 70 2.98 -4.70 -9.57
N GLN A 71 2.11 -5.67 -9.31
CA GLN A 71 1.74 -6.68 -10.31
C GLN A 71 1.09 -6.04 -11.53
N MET A 72 0.19 -5.08 -11.35
CA MET A 72 -0.44 -4.37 -12.47
C MET A 72 0.55 -3.46 -13.20
N GLY A 73 1.40 -2.72 -12.46
CA GLY A 73 2.36 -1.77 -13.03
C GLY A 73 3.46 -2.43 -13.85
N LEU A 74 3.97 -3.59 -13.42
CA LEU A 74 5.01 -4.34 -14.12
C LEU A 74 4.42 -5.43 -15.04
N GLY A 75 3.33 -6.05 -14.64
CA GLY A 75 2.69 -7.13 -15.38
C GLY A 75 1.94 -6.63 -16.61
N THR A 76 1.31 -5.46 -16.59
CA THR A 76 0.58 -4.93 -17.76
C THR A 76 1.51 -4.66 -18.96
N PRO A 77 2.67 -3.99 -18.80
CA PRO A 77 3.63 -3.83 -19.89
C PRO A 77 4.12 -5.16 -20.45
N PHE A 78 4.46 -6.12 -19.58
CA PHE A 78 4.90 -7.45 -20.01
C PHE A 78 3.79 -8.18 -20.78
N TRP A 79 2.57 -8.16 -20.24
CA TRP A 79 1.40 -8.74 -20.88
C TRP A 79 1.13 -8.13 -22.25
N ALA A 80 1.27 -6.80 -22.41
CA ALA A 80 1.06 -6.13 -23.69
C ALA A 80 2.01 -6.66 -24.78
N ILE A 81 3.30 -6.82 -24.46
CA ILE A 81 4.29 -7.37 -25.41
C ILE A 81 3.91 -8.79 -25.82
N TRP A 82 3.54 -9.66 -24.87
CA TRP A 82 3.13 -11.03 -25.18
C TRP A 82 1.83 -11.10 -25.96
N PHE A 83 0.86 -10.27 -25.59
CA PHE A 83 -0.45 -10.24 -26.22
C PHE A 83 -0.33 -9.80 -27.68
N PHE A 84 0.31 -8.67 -27.95
CA PHE A 84 0.45 -8.18 -29.32
C PHE A 84 1.50 -8.93 -30.13
N GLY A 85 2.57 -9.43 -29.50
CA GLY A 85 3.66 -10.12 -30.18
C GLY A 85 3.40 -11.60 -30.47
N PHE A 86 2.55 -12.28 -29.70
CA PHE A 86 2.33 -13.73 -29.88
C PHE A 86 0.85 -14.10 -29.94
N PHE A 87 0.05 -13.61 -29.00
CA PHE A 87 -1.36 -13.99 -28.94
C PHE A 87 -2.15 -13.45 -30.13
N ALA A 88 -1.99 -12.16 -30.48
CA ALA A 88 -2.66 -11.55 -31.61
C ALA A 88 -2.26 -12.18 -32.96
N PRO A 89 -0.97 -12.47 -33.23
CA PRO A 89 -0.57 -13.26 -34.40
C PRO A 89 -1.17 -14.67 -34.42
N ALA A 90 -1.22 -15.36 -33.28
CA ALA A 90 -1.84 -16.69 -33.19
C ALA A 90 -3.36 -16.63 -33.42
N LEU A 91 -4.02 -15.57 -32.95
CA LEU A 91 -5.43 -15.33 -33.20
C LEU A 91 -5.67 -15.01 -34.69
N ALA A 92 -4.84 -14.16 -35.29
CA ALA A 92 -4.88 -13.86 -36.73
C ALA A 92 -4.70 -15.13 -37.57
N TRP A 93 -3.75 -15.99 -37.20
CA TRP A 93 -3.55 -17.30 -37.81
C TRP A 93 -4.84 -18.14 -37.78
N LEU A 94 -5.44 -18.29 -36.59
CA LEU A 94 -6.64 -19.09 -36.40
C LEU A 94 -7.80 -18.56 -37.24
N LEU A 95 -8.01 -17.24 -37.23
CA LEU A 95 -9.09 -16.59 -37.99
C LEU A 95 -8.92 -16.80 -39.50
N THR A 96 -7.70 -16.68 -40.03
CA THR A 96 -7.42 -16.93 -41.46
C THR A 96 -7.69 -18.38 -41.86
N VAL A 97 -7.38 -19.34 -40.98
CA VAL A 97 -7.71 -20.77 -41.23
C VAL A 97 -9.22 -20.99 -41.23
N LEU A 98 -9.93 -20.39 -40.26
CA LEU A 98 -11.39 -20.50 -40.15
C LEU A 98 -12.14 -19.87 -41.32
N ASP A 99 -11.58 -18.81 -41.92
CA ASP A 99 -12.11 -18.16 -43.13
C ASP A 99 -11.85 -18.97 -44.41
N GLY A 100 -11.17 -20.11 -44.31
CA GLY A 100 -10.86 -21.00 -45.44
C GLY A 100 -9.58 -20.63 -46.19
N GLY A 101 -8.76 -19.72 -45.65
CA GLY A 101 -7.49 -19.28 -46.25
C GLY A 101 -6.39 -20.35 -46.29
N GLY A 102 -6.61 -21.52 -45.70
CA GLY A 102 -5.62 -22.60 -45.63
C GLY A 102 -4.49 -22.34 -44.63
N VAL A 103 -3.75 -23.39 -44.26
CA VAL A 103 -2.73 -23.32 -43.20
C VAL A 103 -1.51 -22.52 -43.63
N GLU A 104 -1.04 -22.71 -44.87
CA GLU A 104 0.18 -22.07 -45.38
C GLU A 104 0.04 -20.55 -45.55
N PRO A 105 -1.05 -20.01 -46.12
CA PRO A 105 -1.26 -18.55 -46.15
C PRO A 105 -1.44 -17.96 -44.75
N ALA A 106 -2.11 -18.69 -43.85
CA ALA A 106 -2.29 -18.26 -42.48
C ALA A 106 -0.97 -18.14 -41.72
N THR A 107 -0.03 -19.09 -41.89
CA THR A 107 1.29 -19.01 -41.23
C THR A 107 2.10 -17.83 -41.75
N VAL A 108 2.12 -17.60 -43.06
CA VAL A 108 2.80 -16.44 -43.66
C VAL A 108 2.23 -15.13 -43.12
N PHE A 109 0.90 -15.01 -43.08
CA PHE A 109 0.23 -13.83 -42.56
C PHE A 109 0.56 -13.59 -41.07
N ALA A 110 0.48 -14.63 -40.24
CA ALA A 110 0.79 -14.51 -38.81
C ALA A 110 2.25 -14.08 -38.55
N LEU A 111 3.20 -14.61 -39.34
CA LEU A 111 4.60 -14.23 -39.27
C LEU A 111 4.85 -12.78 -39.70
N GLN A 112 4.03 -12.23 -40.60
CA GLN A 112 4.08 -10.81 -40.98
C GLN A 112 3.48 -9.89 -39.91
N VAL A 113 2.44 -10.34 -39.21
CA VAL A 113 1.79 -9.57 -38.14
C VAL A 113 2.63 -9.54 -36.87
N MET A 114 3.41 -10.58 -36.60
CA MET A 114 4.24 -10.70 -35.40
C MET A 114 5.23 -9.54 -35.15
N PRO A 115 6.07 -9.09 -36.11
CA PRO A 115 6.98 -7.96 -35.88
C PRO A 115 6.25 -6.65 -35.61
N GLU A 116 5.17 -6.36 -36.36
CA GLU A 116 4.32 -5.17 -36.16
C GLU A 116 3.66 -5.19 -34.77
N GLY A 117 3.18 -6.37 -34.36
CA GLY A 117 2.60 -6.58 -33.04
C GLY A 117 3.63 -6.39 -31.91
N LEU A 118 4.88 -6.83 -32.11
CA LEU A 118 5.97 -6.58 -31.15
C LEU A 118 6.33 -5.10 -31.07
N GLU A 119 6.34 -4.37 -32.19
CA GLU A 119 6.61 -2.93 -32.19
C GLU A 119 5.51 -2.16 -31.46
N ILE A 120 4.24 -2.40 -31.81
CA ILE A 120 3.09 -1.76 -31.17
C ILE A 120 3.03 -2.13 -29.67
N GLY A 121 3.20 -3.41 -29.36
CA GLY A 121 3.22 -3.91 -27.99
C GLY A 121 4.37 -3.32 -27.18
N GLY A 122 5.55 -3.16 -27.79
CA GLY A 122 6.73 -2.54 -27.19
C GLY A 122 6.51 -1.07 -26.85
N TRP A 123 5.99 -0.28 -27.81
CA TRP A 123 5.66 1.13 -27.57
C TRP A 123 4.58 1.30 -26.50
N GLY A 124 3.52 0.50 -26.56
CA GLY A 124 2.46 0.51 -25.56
C GLY A 124 2.97 0.15 -24.16
N ALA A 125 3.79 -0.90 -24.06
CA ALA A 125 4.42 -1.31 -22.82
C ALA A 125 5.34 -0.23 -22.24
N ALA A 126 6.17 0.39 -23.09
CA ALA A 126 7.05 1.48 -22.68
C ALA A 126 6.27 2.69 -22.16
N ALA A 127 5.19 3.08 -22.83
CA ALA A 127 4.34 4.20 -22.40
C ALA A 127 3.67 3.94 -21.05
N VAL A 128 3.05 2.75 -20.88
CA VAL A 128 2.39 2.38 -19.61
C VAL A 128 3.41 2.29 -18.47
N LEU A 129 4.56 1.67 -18.71
CA LEU A 129 5.63 1.58 -17.71
C LEU A 129 6.15 2.97 -17.33
N ALA A 130 6.36 3.86 -18.30
CA ALA A 130 6.82 5.22 -18.05
C ALA A 130 5.82 6.01 -17.18
N ILE A 131 4.52 5.91 -17.47
CA ILE A 131 3.47 6.54 -16.66
C ILE A 131 3.48 5.98 -15.24
N TYR A 132 3.52 4.65 -15.10
CA TYR A 132 3.53 4.00 -13.78
C TYR A 132 4.76 4.41 -12.95
N LEU A 133 5.95 4.39 -13.54
CA LEU A 133 7.17 4.82 -12.88
C LEU A 133 7.11 6.30 -12.50
N PHE A 134 6.62 7.17 -13.39
CA PHE A 134 6.45 8.59 -13.10
C PHE A 134 5.54 8.82 -11.89
N ILE A 135 4.37 8.17 -11.86
CA ILE A 135 3.44 8.28 -10.72
C ILE A 135 4.11 7.77 -9.43
N THR A 136 4.77 6.62 -9.52
CA THR A 136 5.44 5.98 -8.37
C THR A 136 6.55 6.86 -7.82
N PHE A 137 7.41 7.42 -8.67
CA PHE A 137 8.48 8.33 -8.25
C PHE A 137 7.93 9.61 -7.62
N ASN A 138 6.92 10.23 -8.22
CA ASN A 138 6.26 11.41 -7.62
C ASN A 138 5.65 11.08 -6.25
N HIS A 139 5.12 9.88 -6.08
CA HIS A 139 4.54 9.45 -4.82
C HIS A 139 5.61 9.16 -3.75
N LEU A 140 6.71 8.52 -4.13
CA LEU A 140 7.87 8.30 -3.26
C LEU A 140 8.51 9.62 -2.82
N ASP A 141 8.59 10.60 -3.73
CA ASP A 141 9.13 11.93 -3.39
C ASP A 141 8.25 12.63 -2.34
N LYS A 142 6.93 12.55 -2.48
CA LYS A 142 5.98 13.05 -1.46
C LYS A 142 6.13 12.34 -0.12
N TYR A 143 6.41 11.03 -0.11
CA TYR A 143 6.65 10.31 1.14
C TYR A 143 7.89 10.77 1.88
N ASN A 144 8.92 11.26 1.19
CA ASN A 144 10.10 11.84 1.85
C ASN A 144 9.76 13.13 2.61
N GLU A 145 8.74 13.88 2.18
CA GLU A 145 8.31 15.12 2.83
C GLU A 145 7.28 14.90 3.94
N ILE A 146 6.49 13.82 3.86
CA ILE A 146 5.43 13.53 4.83
C ILE A 146 6.03 12.79 6.03
N VAL A 147 6.14 13.47 7.16
CA VAL A 147 6.44 12.82 8.45
C VAL A 147 5.27 11.87 8.76
N PRO A 148 5.50 10.56 8.97
CA PRO A 148 4.43 9.63 9.29
C PRO A 148 3.70 10.09 10.55
N THR A 149 2.40 9.85 10.63
CA THR A 149 1.65 10.14 11.85
C THR A 149 2.15 9.22 12.96
N ARG A 150 3.07 9.75 13.77
CA ARG A 150 3.65 9.06 14.90
C ARG A 150 2.71 9.19 16.09
N PHE A 151 2.12 8.08 16.49
CA PHE A 151 1.42 8.03 17.76
C PHE A 151 2.44 7.67 18.83
N ASN A 152 2.57 8.53 19.84
CA ASN A 152 3.38 8.21 21.02
C ASN A 152 2.76 6.98 21.70
N ARG A 153 3.54 5.90 21.78
CA ARG A 153 3.09 4.61 22.30
C ARG A 153 2.58 4.79 23.73
N GLN A 154 3.17 5.68 24.54
CA GLN A 154 2.68 5.99 25.90
C GLN A 154 1.24 6.53 26.00
N ARG A 155 0.64 7.09 24.94
CA ARG A 155 -0.79 7.48 24.96
C ARG A 155 -1.76 6.34 24.62
N ARG A 156 -1.25 5.19 24.17
CA ARG A 156 -2.02 3.94 23.92
C ARG A 156 -1.46 2.71 24.64
N GLU A 157 -0.33 2.88 25.34
CA GLU A 157 0.22 2.10 26.43
C GLU A 157 0.11 2.89 27.74
N VAL A 158 -0.93 3.69 27.88
CA VAL A 158 -2.02 3.10 28.63
C VAL A 158 -2.08 1.57 28.38
N CYS A 159 -1.31 0.84 29.18
CA CYS A 159 -1.25 -0.62 29.40
C CYS A 159 -1.41 -0.81 30.91
#